data_AF-A0A925R7E5-F1
#
_entry.id   AF-A0A925R7E5-F1
#
_cell.length_a   1.000
_cell.length_b   1.000
_cell.length_c   1.000
_cell.angle_alpha   90.00
_cell.angle_beta   90.00
_cell.angle_gamma   90.00
#
_symmetry.space_group_name_H-M   'P 1'
#
loop_
_entity.id
_entity.type
_entity.pdbx_description
1 polymer ?
#
loop_
_entity_poly.entity_id
_entity_poly.type
_entity_poly.pdbx_seq_one_letter_code
_entity_poly.pdbx_strand_id
1 'polypeptide(L)'
;MKYIGMVMVFVACSGLGIMYSVIYKKRVEELIEWKKGIVLLKSEINFALTPLSEAFESIGNRLNGEIKTFFIDLSSFLKSSPHKSMDKMVDQDLRNMLNETCLNDKDAGKIVSFVKGLGLMNKESQMNQLELHIKTMEADIETAKNEEEKNSKLYKTLGVLCGVFIVVLLF
;
A
#
# COMPACT_ATOMS: atom_id res chain seq x y z
N MET A 1 -13.28 41.48 -0.46
CA MET A 1 -12.25 40.78 0.34
C MET A 1 -12.87 39.75 1.31
N LYS A 2 -13.80 40.11 2.21
CA LYS A 2 -14.38 39.18 3.22
C LYS A 2 -15.01 37.91 2.62
N TYR A 3 -15.90 38.05 1.64
CA TYR A 3 -16.57 36.89 1.00
C TYR A 3 -15.62 35.96 0.23
N ILE A 4 -14.55 36.49 -0.37
CA ILE A 4 -13.54 35.68 -1.07
C ILE A 4 -12.79 34.80 -0.07
N GLY A 5 -12.45 35.34 1.11
CA GLY A 5 -11.84 34.57 2.20
C GLY A 5 -12.74 33.43 2.69
N MET A 6 -14.04 33.69 2.86
CA MET A 6 -15.02 32.67 3.27
C MET A 6 -15.10 31.51 2.26
N VAL A 7 -15.17 31.83 0.97
CA VAL A 7 -15.18 30.81 -0.10
C VAL A 7 -13.89 29.99 -0.08
N MET A 8 -12.73 30.64 0.07
CA MET A 8 -11.43 29.95 0.12
C MET A 8 -11.35 28.98 1.30
N VAL A 9 -11.81 29.38 2.49
CA VAL A 9 -11.82 28.51 3.67
C VAL A 9 -12.77 27.33 3.48
N PHE A 10 -13.98 27.57 2.96
CA PHE A 10 -14.95 26.50 2.70
C PHE A 10 -14.41 25.44 1.73
N VAL A 11 -13.79 25.90 0.63
CA VAL A 11 -13.17 25.02 -0.37
C VAL A 11 -12.01 24.23 0.23
N ALA A 12 -11.18 24.86 1.07
CA ALA A 12 -10.07 24.18 1.74
C ALA A 12 -10.57 23.06 2.68
N CYS A 13 -11.55 23.34 3.54
CA CYS A 13 -12.11 22.35 4.45
C CYS A 13 -12.78 21.17 3.71
N SER A 14 -13.57 21.49 2.67
CA SER A 14 -14.20 20.47 1.84
C SER A 14 -13.17 19.63 1.08
N GLY A 15 -12.13 20.28 0.55
CA GLY A 15 -11.01 19.64 -0.14
C GLY A 15 -10.24 18.67 0.77
N LEU A 16 -9.98 19.05 2.02
CA LEU A 16 -9.35 18.15 3.01
C LEU A 16 -10.21 16.89 3.25
N GLY A 17 -11.53 17.04 3.41
CA GLY A 17 -12.44 15.90 3.58
C GLY A 17 -12.43 14.95 2.38
N ILE A 18 -12.36 15.49 1.16
CA ILE A 18 -12.23 14.70 -0.08
C ILE A 18 -10.86 14.00 -0.13
N MET A 19 -9.78 14.69 0.23
CA MET A 19 -8.43 14.13 0.23
C MET A 19 -8.33 12.89 1.13
N TYR A 20 -8.88 12.94 2.35
CA TYR A 20 -8.90 11.77 3.24
C TYR A 20 -9.67 10.60 2.64
N SER A 21 -10.81 10.85 1.98
CA SER A 21 -11.55 9.81 1.26
C SER A 21 -10.71 9.16 0.16
N VAL A 22 -9.92 9.94 -0.59
CA VAL A 22 -9.02 9.40 -1.62
C VAL A 22 -7.94 8.51 -1.03
N ILE A 23 -7.39 8.84 0.15
CA ILE A 23 -6.38 8.01 0.83
C ILE A 23 -6.94 6.61 1.16
N TYR A 24 -8.15 6.52 1.69
CA TYR A 24 -8.78 5.21 1.95
C TYR A 24 -8.98 4.40 0.68
N LYS A 25 -9.40 5.05 -0.40
CA LYS A 25 -9.57 4.39 -1.70
C LYS A 25 -8.23 3.87 -2.24
N LYS A 26 -7.19 4.70 -2.22
CA LYS A 26 -5.84 4.30 -2.65
C LYS A 26 -5.29 3.14 -1.84
N ARG A 27 -5.49 3.13 -0.52
CA ARG A 27 -5.10 2.02 0.34
C ARG A 27 -5.72 0.69 -0.10
N VAL A 28 -7.00 0.68 -0.47
CA VAL A 28 -7.67 -0.52 -1.00
C VAL A 28 -7.04 -0.96 -2.33
N GLU A 29 -6.80 -0.01 -3.23
CA GLU A 29 -6.17 -0.28 -4.54
C GLU A 29 -4.76 -0.87 -4.37
N GLU A 30 -3.96 -0.33 -3.44
CA GLU A 30 -2.62 -0.81 -3.11
C GLU A 30 -2.63 -2.21 -2.49
N LEU A 31 -3.56 -2.51 -1.56
CA LEU A 31 -3.69 -3.87 -1.02
C LEU A 31 -4.07 -4.89 -2.11
N ILE A 32 -4.91 -4.49 -3.07
CA ILE A 32 -5.28 -5.33 -4.23
C ILE A 32 -4.07 -5.57 -5.14
N GLU A 33 -3.31 -4.53 -5.49
CA GLU A 33 -2.09 -4.67 -6.29
C GLU A 33 -1.02 -5.48 -5.56
N TRP A 34 -0.89 -5.33 -4.24
CA TRP A 34 -0.01 -6.18 -3.43
C TRP A 34 -0.42 -7.65 -3.53
N LYS A 35 -1.73 -7.97 -3.39
CA LYS A 35 -2.24 -9.35 -3.52
C LYS A 35 -1.89 -9.93 -4.89
N LYS A 36 -2.12 -9.14 -5.94
CA LYS A 36 -1.80 -9.51 -7.32
C LYS A 36 -0.30 -9.80 -7.47
N GLY A 37 0.56 -8.98 -6.88
CA GLY A 37 2.00 -9.21 -6.84
C GLY A 37 2.37 -10.55 -6.19
N ILE A 38 1.75 -10.89 -5.06
CA ILE A 38 1.99 -12.18 -4.38
C ILE A 38 1.48 -13.38 -5.19
N VAL A 39 0.34 -13.26 -5.87
CA VAL A 39 -0.16 -14.30 -6.77
C VAL A 39 0.80 -14.53 -7.94
N LEU A 40 1.33 -13.46 -8.54
CA LEU A 40 2.33 -13.56 -9.59
C LEU A 40 3.63 -14.17 -9.06
N LEU A 41 4.08 -13.79 -7.87
CA LEU A 41 5.25 -14.35 -7.21
C LEU A 41 5.11 -15.86 -6.96
N LYS A 42 3.93 -16.31 -6.50
CA LYS A 42 3.62 -17.73 -6.35
C LYS A 42 3.79 -18.48 -7.67
N SER A 43 3.36 -17.88 -8.79
CA SER A 43 3.55 -18.50 -10.10
C SER A 43 5.04 -18.60 -10.46
N GLU A 44 5.82 -17.52 -10.33
CA GLU A 44 7.25 -17.49 -10.65
C GLU A 44 8.07 -18.50 -9.82
N ILE A 45 7.84 -18.56 -8.50
CA ILE A 45 8.57 -19.50 -7.62
C ILE A 45 8.22 -20.95 -7.93
N ASN A 46 6.97 -21.24 -8.33
CA ASN A 46 6.58 -22.59 -8.71
C ASN A 46 7.38 -23.09 -9.92
N PHE A 47 7.62 -22.20 -10.91
CA PHE A 47 8.37 -22.49 -12.13
C PHE A 47 9.91 -22.52 -11.95
N ALA A 48 10.44 -22.03 -10.83
CA ALA A 48 11.78 -22.28 -10.28
C ALA A 48 13.01 -21.98 -11.17
N LEU A 49 12.87 -21.26 -12.29
CA LEU A 49 13.97 -20.95 -13.21
C LEU A 49 14.47 -19.50 -13.13
N THR A 50 13.72 -18.61 -12.48
CA THR A 50 14.00 -17.17 -12.47
C THR A 50 14.60 -16.74 -11.12
N PRO A 51 15.76 -16.06 -11.09
CA PRO A 51 16.26 -15.40 -9.87
C PRO A 51 15.22 -14.48 -9.24
N LEU A 52 15.16 -14.40 -7.91
CA LEU A 52 14.15 -13.61 -7.20
C LEU A 52 14.17 -12.11 -7.57
N SER A 53 15.36 -11.58 -7.87
CA SER A 53 15.54 -10.23 -8.38
C SER A 53 14.82 -10.00 -9.72
N GLU A 54 14.94 -10.94 -10.66
CA GLU A 54 14.26 -10.88 -11.95
C GLU A 54 12.75 -11.11 -11.81
N ALA A 55 12.33 -12.01 -10.90
CA ALA A 55 10.93 -12.22 -10.60
C ALA A 55 10.28 -10.93 -10.07
N PHE A 56 10.91 -10.24 -9.11
CA PHE A 56 10.38 -8.96 -8.60
C PHE A 56 10.31 -7.87 -9.67
N GLU A 57 11.29 -7.78 -10.55
CA GLU A 57 11.25 -6.83 -11.67
C GLU A 57 10.11 -7.14 -12.65
N SER A 58 9.99 -8.41 -13.06
CA SER A 58 8.90 -8.89 -13.93
C SER A 58 7.53 -8.60 -13.33
N ILE A 59 7.37 -8.86 -12.02
CA ILE A 59 6.15 -8.58 -11.29
C ILE A 59 5.88 -7.07 -11.24
N GLY A 60 6.85 -6.26 -10.84
CA GLY A 60 6.71 -4.80 -10.76
C GLY A 60 6.26 -4.20 -12.09
N ASN A 61 6.78 -4.69 -13.22
CA ASN A 61 6.37 -4.25 -14.56
C ASN A 61 4.91 -4.59 -14.92
N ARG A 62 4.27 -5.51 -14.21
CA ARG A 62 2.86 -5.93 -14.39
C ARG A 62 1.90 -5.35 -13.34
N LEU A 63 2.44 -4.64 -12.35
CA LEU A 63 1.68 -3.96 -11.30
C LEU A 63 1.54 -2.46 -11.60
N ASN A 64 0.70 -1.79 -10.82
CA ASN A 64 0.43 -0.36 -10.94
C ASN A 64 0.73 0.37 -9.63
N GLY A 65 0.87 1.71 -9.72
CA GLY A 65 1.02 2.58 -8.56
C GLY A 65 2.27 2.32 -7.73
N GLU A 66 2.22 2.68 -6.45
CA GLU A 66 3.37 2.62 -5.55
C GLU A 66 3.80 1.18 -5.22
N ILE A 67 2.89 0.21 -5.33
CA ILE A 67 3.25 -1.21 -5.19
C ILE A 67 4.17 -1.66 -6.32
N LYS A 68 3.98 -1.17 -7.56
CA LYS A 68 4.95 -1.40 -8.63
C LYS A 68 6.32 -0.90 -8.23
N THR A 69 6.41 0.34 -7.74
CA THR A 69 7.68 0.97 -7.31
C THR A 69 8.36 0.10 -6.26
N PHE A 70 7.61 -0.35 -5.25
CA PHE A 70 8.11 -1.26 -4.21
C PHE A 70 8.76 -2.54 -4.77
N PHE A 71 8.12 -3.21 -5.74
CA PHE A 71 8.68 -4.41 -6.37
C PHE A 71 9.95 -4.11 -7.21
N ILE A 72 9.99 -2.98 -7.89
CA ILE A 72 11.17 -2.54 -8.65
C ILE A 72 12.34 -2.20 -7.71
N ASP A 73 12.06 -1.57 -6.58
CA ASP A 73 13.06 -1.23 -5.56
C ASP A 73 13.63 -2.49 -4.90
N LEU A 74 12.78 -3.48 -4.60
CA LEU A 74 13.20 -4.80 -4.13
C LEU A 74 14.15 -5.49 -5.13
N SER A 75 13.80 -5.46 -6.43
CA SER A 75 14.66 -6.03 -7.47
C SER A 75 16.01 -5.32 -7.51
N SER A 76 16.00 -3.99 -7.51
CA SER A 76 17.20 -3.15 -7.56
C SER A 76 18.11 -3.39 -6.37
N PHE A 77 17.53 -3.52 -5.17
CA PHE A 77 18.26 -3.87 -3.95
C PHE A 77 19.01 -5.21 -4.11
N LEU A 78 18.33 -6.26 -4.57
CA LEU A 78 18.93 -7.58 -4.77
C LEU A 78 20.00 -7.59 -5.87
N LYS A 79 19.79 -6.84 -6.97
CA LYS A 79 20.79 -6.72 -8.06
C LYS A 79 22.04 -5.96 -7.62
N SER A 80 21.88 -4.91 -6.82
CA SER A 80 22.99 -4.05 -6.37
C SER A 80 23.92 -4.71 -5.35
N SER A 81 23.56 -5.88 -4.82
CA SER A 81 24.36 -6.58 -3.81
C SER A 81 24.27 -8.10 -3.96
N PRO A 82 25.09 -8.71 -4.84
CA PRO A 82 25.15 -10.16 -5.03
C PRO A 82 25.49 -10.95 -3.74
N HIS A 83 26.04 -10.28 -2.72
CA HIS A 83 26.39 -10.85 -1.41
C HIS A 83 25.47 -10.38 -0.25
N LYS A 84 24.42 -9.61 -0.54
CA LYS A 84 23.34 -9.35 0.41
C LYS A 84 22.16 -10.25 0.05
N SER A 85 21.98 -11.29 0.86
CA SER A 85 20.74 -12.05 0.83
C SER A 85 19.63 -11.21 1.49
N MET A 86 18.37 -11.60 1.25
CA MET A 86 17.17 -10.91 1.75
C MET A 86 17.16 -10.74 3.28
N ASP A 87 17.89 -11.60 3.98
CA ASP A 87 18.13 -11.58 5.43
C ASP A 87 18.88 -10.34 5.93
N LYS A 88 19.68 -9.68 5.08
CA LYS A 88 20.40 -8.43 5.43
C LYS A 88 19.56 -7.16 5.24
N MET A 89 18.36 -7.29 4.70
CA MET A 89 17.46 -6.17 4.50
C MET A 89 16.84 -5.77 5.85
N VAL A 90 17.08 -4.53 6.29
CA VAL A 90 16.58 -4.05 7.58
C VAL A 90 15.13 -3.59 7.40
N ASP A 91 14.30 -3.75 8.43
CA ASP A 91 12.90 -3.32 8.42
C ASP A 91 12.72 -1.87 7.96
N GLN A 92 13.67 -1.00 8.32
CA GLN A 92 13.66 0.41 7.92
C GLN A 92 13.79 0.58 6.40
N ASP A 93 14.59 -0.23 5.72
CA ASP A 93 14.77 -0.14 4.26
C ASP A 93 13.46 -0.48 3.56
N LEU A 94 12.81 -1.57 3.99
CA LEU A 94 11.51 -1.99 3.45
C LEU A 94 10.41 -0.98 3.76
N ARG A 95 10.41 -0.40 4.96
CA ARG A 95 9.47 0.67 5.33
C ARG A 95 9.69 1.92 4.47
N ASN A 96 10.94 2.29 4.20
CA ASN A 96 11.25 3.43 3.34
C ASN A 96 10.73 3.23 1.91
N MET A 97 10.82 2.02 1.37
CA MET A 97 10.24 1.67 0.06
C MET A 97 8.70 1.73 0.04
N LEU A 98 8.04 1.69 1.19
CA LEU A 98 6.59 1.79 1.33
C LEU A 98 6.10 3.19 1.71
N ASN A 99 6.99 4.16 1.94
CA ASN A 99 6.62 5.49 2.47
C ASN A 99 5.66 6.28 1.57
N GLU A 100 5.72 6.08 0.26
CA GLU A 100 4.84 6.77 -0.69
C GLU A 100 3.46 6.08 -0.83
N THR A 101 3.29 4.89 -0.25
CA THR A 101 2.00 4.18 -0.25
C THR A 101 1.01 4.82 0.73
N CYS A 102 -0.28 4.61 0.47
CA CYS A 102 -1.38 4.91 1.39
C CYS A 102 -1.66 3.78 2.39
N LEU A 103 -0.78 2.77 2.47
CA LEU A 103 -0.88 1.69 3.44
C LEU A 103 -0.72 2.21 4.86
N ASN A 104 -1.49 1.64 5.79
CA ASN A 104 -1.28 1.95 7.20
C ASN A 104 -0.13 1.12 7.79
N ASP A 105 0.29 1.44 9.01
CA ASP A 105 1.42 0.76 9.66
C ASP A 105 1.19 -0.76 9.84
N LYS A 106 -0.06 -1.19 10.06
CA LYS A 106 -0.40 -2.61 10.17
C LYS A 106 -0.21 -3.33 8.83
N ASP A 107 -0.63 -2.72 7.72
CA ASP A 107 -0.47 -3.26 6.38
C ASP A 107 1.02 -3.32 6.01
N ALA A 108 1.75 -2.21 6.20
CA ALA A 108 3.19 -2.14 5.94
C ALA A 108 3.96 -3.16 6.78
N GLY A 109 3.64 -3.32 8.06
CA GLY A 109 4.26 -4.31 8.94
C GLY A 109 4.06 -5.75 8.46
N LYS A 110 2.88 -6.07 7.93
CA LYS A 110 2.61 -7.40 7.33
C LYS A 110 3.42 -7.63 6.06
N ILE A 111 3.55 -6.61 5.20
CA ILE A 111 4.37 -6.67 3.98
C ILE A 111 5.84 -6.91 4.34
N VAL A 112 6.38 -6.12 5.26
CA VAL A 112 7.77 -6.22 5.73
C VAL A 112 8.03 -7.62 6.29
N SER A 113 7.16 -8.12 7.17
CA SER A 113 7.28 -9.46 7.75
C SER A 113 7.26 -10.56 6.69
N PHE A 114 6.34 -10.46 5.72
CA PHE A 114 6.25 -11.40 4.61
C PHE A 114 7.52 -11.41 3.75
N VAL A 115 8.02 -10.23 3.33
CA VAL A 115 9.22 -10.13 2.48
C VAL A 115 10.44 -10.72 3.18
N LYS A 116 10.62 -10.44 4.47
CA LYS A 116 11.72 -11.06 5.25
C LYS A 116 11.57 -12.57 5.39
N GLY A 117 10.34 -13.07 5.48
CA GLY A 117 10.04 -14.51 5.53
C GLY A 117 10.40 -15.26 4.24
N LEU A 118 10.39 -14.58 3.07
CA LEU A 118 10.70 -15.22 1.79
C LEU A 118 12.14 -15.75 1.68
N GLY A 119 13.10 -15.15 2.39
CA GLY A 119 14.52 -15.52 2.31
C GLY A 119 14.93 -16.76 3.10
N LEU A 120 14.04 -17.35 3.90
CA LEU A 120 14.42 -18.28 4.99
C LEU A 120 13.88 -19.70 4.85
N MET A 121 13.17 -20.05 3.77
CA MET A 121 12.34 -21.26 3.75
C MET A 121 12.60 -22.21 2.57
N ASN A 122 12.33 -23.51 2.79
CA ASN A 122 12.29 -24.50 1.72
C ASN A 122 11.05 -24.29 0.82
N LYS A 123 11.13 -24.77 -0.44
CA LYS A 123 10.12 -24.50 -1.48
C LYS A 123 8.68 -24.84 -1.06
N GLU A 124 8.48 -25.96 -0.36
CA GLU A 124 7.15 -26.39 0.09
C GLU A 124 6.56 -25.48 1.18
N SER A 125 7.34 -25.12 2.21
CA SER A 125 6.90 -24.18 3.24
C SER A 125 6.63 -22.80 2.65
N GLN A 126 7.40 -22.40 1.63
CA GLN A 126 7.22 -21.13 0.93
C GLN A 126 5.88 -21.08 0.20
N MET A 127 5.43 -22.18 -0.41
CA MET A 127 4.15 -22.22 -1.10
C MET A 127 2.97 -22.15 -0.13
N ASN A 128 3.07 -22.86 1.00
CA ASN A 128 2.06 -22.81 2.05
C ASN A 128 1.95 -21.40 2.67
N GLN A 129 3.08 -20.73 2.91
CA GLN A 129 3.09 -19.37 3.44
C GLN A 129 2.52 -18.36 2.45
N LEU A 130 2.86 -18.47 1.16
CA LEU A 130 2.27 -17.64 0.10
C LEU A 130 0.75 -17.78 0.06
N GLU A 131 0.25 -19.01 0.12
CA GLU A 131 -1.19 -19.27 0.09
C GLU A 131 -1.92 -18.76 1.32
N LEU A 132 -1.34 -18.97 2.51
CA LEU A 132 -1.85 -18.41 3.74
C LEU A 132 -1.87 -16.87 3.68
N HIS A 133 -0.80 -16.25 3.19
CA HIS A 133 -0.70 -14.81 3.06
C HIS A 133 -1.76 -14.25 2.11
N ILE A 134 -1.93 -14.85 0.93
CA ILE A 134 -3.00 -14.49 -0.03
C ILE A 134 -4.38 -14.58 0.63
N LYS A 135 -4.65 -15.63 1.41
CA LYS A 135 -5.92 -15.79 2.13
C LYS A 135 -6.12 -14.71 3.19
N THR A 136 -5.08 -14.37 3.96
CA THR A 136 -5.17 -13.29 4.96
C THR A 136 -5.39 -11.93 4.31
N MET A 137 -4.80 -11.70 3.14
CA MET A 137 -4.98 -10.46 2.38
C MET A 137 -6.41 -10.26 1.89
N GLU A 138 -7.15 -11.32 1.58
CA GLU A 138 -8.57 -11.20 1.21
C GLU A 138 -9.39 -10.60 2.34
N ALA A 139 -9.16 -11.04 3.57
CA ALA A 139 -9.82 -10.48 4.75
C ALA A 139 -9.37 -9.04 5.03
N ASP A 140 -8.09 -8.72 4.81
CA ASP A 140 -7.56 -7.36 5.00
C ASP A 140 -8.13 -6.38 3.96
N ILE A 141 -8.24 -6.81 2.69
CA ILE A 141 -8.86 -6.01 1.61
C ILE A 141 -10.32 -5.76 1.92
N GLU A 142 -11.06 -6.78 2.38
CA GLU A 142 -12.47 -6.63 2.73
C GLU A 142 -12.65 -5.67 3.92
N THR A 143 -11.76 -5.75 4.91
CA THR A 143 -11.73 -4.81 6.03
C THR A 143 -11.45 -3.38 5.55
N ALA A 144 -10.45 -3.20 4.68
CA ALA A 144 -10.11 -1.90 4.12
C ALA A 144 -11.23 -1.30 3.25
N LYS A 145 -11.97 -2.12 2.49
CA LYS A 145 -13.17 -1.69 1.74
C LYS A 145 -14.28 -1.21 2.67
N ASN A 146 -14.55 -1.94 3.73
CA ASN A 146 -15.54 -1.54 4.73
C ASN A 146 -15.14 -0.23 5.44
N GLU A 147 -13.86 -0.05 5.72
CA GLU A 147 -13.32 1.20 6.26
C GLU A 147 -13.41 2.34 5.24
N GLU A 148 -13.11 2.10 3.97
CA GLU A 148 -13.29 3.08 2.89
C GLU A 148 -14.74 3.51 2.81
N GLU A 149 -15.69 2.59 2.71
CA GLU A 149 -17.10 2.94 2.56
C GLU A 149 -17.62 3.80 3.72
N LYS A 150 -17.27 3.42 4.96
CA LYS A 150 -17.67 4.13 6.17
C LYS A 150 -17.01 5.50 6.28
N ASN A 151 -15.70 5.55 6.09
CA ASN A 151 -14.91 6.76 6.36
C ASN A 151 -14.95 7.76 5.20
N SER A 152 -15.06 7.29 3.96
CA SER A 152 -15.13 8.13 2.74
C SER A 152 -16.31 9.09 2.79
N LYS A 153 -17.50 8.60 3.19
CA LYS A 153 -18.70 9.43 3.40
C LYS A 153 -18.55 10.36 4.61
N LEU A 154 -18.01 9.83 5.72
CA LEU A 154 -17.82 10.58 6.96
C LEU A 154 -16.90 11.80 6.77
N TYR A 155 -15.69 11.61 6.22
CA TYR A 155 -14.71 12.68 6.05
C TYR A 155 -15.15 13.76 5.07
N LYS A 156 -15.83 13.38 3.97
CA LYS A 156 -16.45 14.36 3.05
C LYS A 156 -17.49 15.22 3.78
N THR A 157 -18.34 14.58 4.58
CA THR A 157 -19.40 15.28 5.34
C THR A 157 -18.80 16.21 6.40
N LEU A 158 -17.79 15.73 7.15
CA LEU A 158 -17.08 16.53 8.14
C LEU A 158 -16.39 17.75 7.51
N GLY A 159 -15.73 17.57 6.36
CA GLY A 159 -15.09 18.67 5.64
C GLY A 159 -16.07 19.79 5.26
N VAL A 160 -17.26 19.42 4.76
CA VAL A 160 -18.33 20.37 4.45
C VAL A 160 -18.85 21.04 5.71
N LEU A 161 -19.18 20.27 6.76
CA LEU A 161 -19.72 20.81 8.02
C LEU A 161 -18.74 21.76 8.70
N CYS A 162 -17.45 21.42 8.78
CA CYS A 162 -16.41 22.29 9.30
C CYS A 162 -16.26 23.57 8.45
N GLY A 163 -16.32 23.45 7.12
CA GLY A 163 -16.30 24.59 6.22
C GLY A 163 -17.47 25.55 6.48
N VAL A 164 -18.70 25.03 6.56
CA VAL A 164 -19.90 25.84 6.88
C VAL A 164 -19.75 26.51 8.25
N PHE A 165 -19.33 25.75 9.27
CA PHE A 165 -19.16 26.25 10.63
C PHE A 165 -18.18 27.43 10.69
N ILE A 166 -17.02 27.32 10.02
CA ILE A 166 -16.05 28.42 9.99
C ILE A 166 -16.58 29.62 9.21
N VAL A 167 -17.28 29.41 8.09
CA VAL A 167 -17.92 30.51 7.34
C VAL A 167 -18.94 31.25 8.21
N VAL A 168 -19.75 30.54 9.00
CA VAL A 168 -20.72 31.15 9.93
C VAL A 168 -20.02 31.95 11.03
N LEU A 169 -18.90 31.47 11.58
CA LEU A 169 -18.15 32.21 12.60
C LEU A 169 -17.45 33.46 12.05
N LEU A 170 -17.08 33.46 10.78
CA LEU A 170 -16.42 34.58 10.11
C LEU A 170 -17.39 35.64 9.58
N PHE A 171 -18.68 35.32 9.53
CA PHE A 171 -19.75 36.21 9.09
C PHE A 171 -20.07 37.25 10.17
#